data_AF-V6LDQ2-F1
#
_entry.id   AF-V6LDQ2-F1
#
_cell.length_a   1.000
_cell.length_b   1.000
_cell.length_c   1.000
_cell.angle_alpha   90.00
_cell.angle_beta   90.00
_cell.angle_gamma   90.00
#
_symmetry.space_group_name_H-M   'P 1'
#
loop_
_entity.id
_entity.type
_entity.pdbx_description
1 polymer ?
#
loop_
_entity_poly.entity_id
_entity_poly.type
_entity_poly.pdbx_seq_one_letter_code
_entity_poly.pdbx_strand_id
1 'polypeptide(L)'
;MNTDQTCTEQCKGFIEVLQACVNNIIIPCGSYKQQTSCRCGPVAQNCLTCQATAVPEGGTCTDASCTCGKDSPDTCTGCIDKRNYVFIVGKCTGRGTNKCLTCLPGYILKDDNCTDCAVEAEKVGDFCFIPRKEAGNLSGGAVTGIMIAVLIVVGAVGGGLVYYFIKRAKK
;
A
#
# COMPACT_ATOMS: atom_id res chain seq x y z
N MET A 1 3.74 6.26 4.42
CA MET A 1 3.40 6.44 2.99
C MET A 1 2.58 5.24 2.56
N ASN A 2 1.58 5.45 1.71
CA ASN A 2 0.74 4.40 1.13
C ASN A 2 0.97 4.29 -0.38
N THR A 3 0.30 3.34 -1.03
CA THR A 3 0.34 3.15 -2.49
C THR A 3 -0.25 4.32 -3.29
N ASP A 4 -0.94 5.25 -2.64
CA ASP A 4 -1.53 6.45 -3.26
C ASP A 4 -0.62 7.69 -3.16
N GLN A 5 0.65 7.53 -2.76
CA GLN A 5 1.59 8.63 -2.57
C GLN A 5 1.09 9.71 -1.59
N THR A 6 0.15 9.37 -0.71
CA THR A 6 -0.38 10.29 0.30
C THR A 6 0.23 9.98 1.66
N CYS A 7 0.40 11.03 2.47
CA CYS A 7 0.71 10.89 3.88
C CYS A 7 -0.53 10.38 4.60
N THR A 8 -0.61 9.08 4.87
CA THR A 8 -1.63 8.54 5.77
C THR A 8 -1.29 8.94 7.20
N GLU A 9 -2.30 9.38 7.95
CA GLU A 9 -2.16 9.54 9.40
C GLU A 9 -1.78 8.21 10.06
N GLN A 10 -1.06 8.28 11.17
CA GLN A 10 -0.79 7.10 11.99
C GLN A 10 -2.12 6.49 12.46
N CYS A 11 -2.21 5.15 12.43
CA CYS A 11 -3.40 4.47 12.91
C CYS A 11 -3.56 4.63 14.43
N LYS A 12 -4.77 4.97 14.87
CA LYS A 12 -5.16 4.98 16.27
C LYS A 12 -5.32 3.55 16.77
N GLY A 13 -4.27 3.06 17.39
CA GLY A 13 -4.27 1.76 18.07
C GLY A 13 -3.37 0.72 17.41
N PHE A 14 -3.39 -0.47 18.00
CA PHE A 14 -2.58 -1.59 17.53
C PHE A 14 -3.32 -2.32 16.41
N ILE A 15 -2.70 -2.40 15.23
CA ILE A 15 -3.22 -3.17 14.10
C ILE A 15 -3.00 -4.65 14.39
N GLU A 16 -4.06 -5.44 14.56
CA GLU A 16 -3.96 -6.88 14.77
C GLU A 16 -3.75 -7.64 13.46
N VAL A 17 -3.51 -8.94 13.55
CA VAL A 17 -3.38 -9.80 12.37
C VAL A 17 -4.72 -9.81 11.61
N LEU A 18 -4.68 -9.81 10.28
CA LEU A 18 -5.83 -9.63 9.36
C LEU A 18 -6.49 -8.24 9.42
N GLN A 19 -5.79 -7.24 9.95
CA GLN A 19 -6.24 -5.85 9.90
C GLN A 19 -5.29 -4.98 9.10
N ALA A 20 -5.84 -3.89 8.58
CA ALA A 20 -5.12 -2.84 7.88
C ALA A 20 -5.58 -1.47 8.37
N CYS A 21 -4.81 -0.44 8.05
CA CYS A 21 -5.12 0.94 8.39
C CYS A 21 -5.63 1.70 7.16
N VAL A 22 -6.73 2.43 7.32
CA VAL A 22 -7.22 3.36 6.30
C VAL A 22 -7.69 4.63 6.99
N ASN A 23 -7.10 5.77 6.65
CA ASN A 23 -7.46 7.07 7.22
C ASN A 23 -7.59 7.03 8.75
N ASN A 24 -6.56 6.52 9.44
CA ASN A 24 -6.52 6.41 10.90
C ASN A 24 -7.50 5.37 11.51
N ILE A 25 -8.26 4.65 10.68
CA ILE A 25 -9.24 3.65 11.12
C ILE A 25 -8.71 2.25 10.81
N ILE A 26 -8.81 1.37 11.81
CA ILE A 26 -8.49 -0.04 11.67
C ILE A 26 -9.67 -0.74 11.00
N ILE A 27 -9.40 -1.43 9.90
CA ILE A 27 -10.40 -2.19 9.14
C ILE A 27 -9.93 -3.62 8.87
N PRO A 28 -10.84 -4.57 8.61
CA PRO A 28 -10.46 -5.88 8.09
C PRO A 28 -9.74 -5.77 6.75
N CYS A 29 -8.80 -6.68 6.51
CA CYS A 29 -8.07 -6.73 5.24
C CYS A 29 -8.95 -7.08 4.04
N GLY A 30 -8.51 -6.70 2.85
CA GLY A 30 -9.21 -6.93 1.58
C GLY A 30 -10.21 -5.84 1.20
N SER A 31 -10.27 -4.74 1.95
CA SER A 31 -11.09 -3.59 1.59
C SER A 31 -10.54 -2.89 0.34
N TYR A 32 -11.42 -2.43 -0.55
CA TYR A 32 -11.02 -1.64 -1.72
C TYR A 32 -10.42 -0.28 -1.36
N LYS A 33 -10.68 0.24 -0.16
CA LYS A 33 -10.07 1.48 0.36
C LYS A 33 -8.74 1.23 1.06
N GLN A 34 -8.28 -0.02 1.11
CA GLN A 34 -7.07 -0.38 1.81
C GLN A 34 -5.85 0.21 1.11
N GLN A 35 -5.17 1.09 1.82
CA GLN A 35 -4.01 1.83 1.33
C GLN A 35 -2.71 1.36 1.97
N THR A 36 -2.78 0.82 3.19
CA THR A 36 -1.63 0.25 3.90
C THR A 36 -1.61 -1.27 3.78
N SER A 37 -0.43 -1.86 4.01
CA SER A 37 -0.30 -3.31 4.08
C SER A 37 -1.24 -3.88 5.13
N CYS A 38 -1.91 -4.97 4.76
CA CYS A 38 -2.56 -5.87 5.69
C CYS A 38 -1.49 -6.49 6.59
N ARG A 39 -1.76 -6.61 7.89
CA ARG A 39 -0.88 -7.32 8.81
C ARG A 39 -1.14 -8.83 8.72
N CYS A 40 -0.35 -9.53 7.92
CA CYS A 40 -0.41 -10.99 7.81
C CYS A 40 0.55 -11.74 8.73
N GLY A 41 1.44 -11.00 9.39
CA GLY A 41 2.58 -11.54 10.12
C GLY A 41 3.63 -10.47 10.37
N PRO A 42 4.82 -10.82 10.90
CA PRO A 42 5.94 -9.89 11.00
C PRO A 42 6.75 -9.79 9.70
N VAL A 43 6.55 -10.71 8.74
CA VAL A 43 7.42 -10.84 7.55
C VAL A 43 6.73 -10.42 6.25
N ALA A 44 5.45 -10.76 6.09
CA ALA A 44 4.70 -10.44 4.88
C ALA A 44 4.50 -8.91 4.77
N GLN A 45 4.77 -8.37 3.59
CA GLN A 45 4.70 -6.94 3.32
C GLN A 45 3.81 -6.68 2.11
N ASN A 46 3.22 -5.47 2.05
CA ASN A 46 2.38 -4.98 0.96
C ASN A 46 1.21 -5.91 0.59
N CYS A 47 0.72 -6.72 1.54
CA CYS A 47 -0.41 -7.59 1.30
C CYS A 47 -1.72 -6.78 1.28
N LEU A 48 -2.61 -7.08 0.34
CA LEU A 48 -4.01 -6.65 0.40
C LEU A 48 -4.82 -7.61 1.27
N THR A 49 -4.66 -8.92 1.05
CA THR A 49 -5.22 -9.99 1.88
C THR A 49 -4.13 -10.97 2.31
N CYS A 50 -4.36 -11.65 3.43
CA CYS A 50 -3.46 -12.69 3.92
C CYS A 50 -3.91 -14.06 3.48
N GLN A 51 -2.95 -14.96 3.33
CA GLN A 51 -3.27 -16.36 3.41
C GLN A 51 -3.62 -16.66 4.87
N ALA A 52 -4.86 -17.07 5.08
CA ALA A 52 -5.32 -17.59 6.36
C ALA A 52 -5.06 -19.10 6.40
N THR A 53 -4.81 -19.64 7.59
CA THR A 53 -5.02 -21.07 7.82
C THR A 53 -6.43 -21.45 7.35
N ALA A 54 -6.57 -22.66 6.78
CA ALA A 54 -7.85 -23.14 6.25
C ALA A 54 -8.97 -22.83 7.25
N VAL A 55 -9.90 -21.99 6.82
CA VAL A 55 -11.05 -21.61 7.62
C VAL A 55 -12.01 -22.78 7.54
N PRO A 56 -12.39 -23.44 8.65
CA PRO A 56 -13.55 -24.32 8.61
C PRO A 56 -14.77 -23.49 8.18
N GLU A 57 -15.66 -24.01 7.35
CA GLU A 57 -16.92 -23.35 7.03
C GLU A 57 -17.74 -23.17 8.31
N GLY A 58 -17.57 -22.03 8.98
CA GLY A 58 -18.12 -21.89 10.32
C GLY A 58 -18.06 -20.46 10.85
N GLY A 59 -19.24 -20.02 11.30
CA GLY A 59 -19.48 -18.76 12.00
C GLY A 59 -20.72 -18.84 12.88
N THR A 60 -21.26 -20.04 13.05
CA THR A 60 -22.39 -20.38 13.89
C THR A 60 -21.88 -21.13 15.11
N CYS A 61 -22.67 -21.15 16.17
CA CYS A 61 -22.34 -21.88 17.39
C CYS A 61 -22.25 -23.41 17.22
N THR A 62 -22.63 -23.93 16.07
CA THR A 62 -22.47 -25.34 15.70
C THR A 62 -21.05 -25.68 15.22
N ASP A 63 -20.20 -24.67 15.00
CA ASP A 63 -18.79 -24.87 14.68
C ASP A 63 -18.01 -25.30 15.94
N ALA A 64 -17.27 -26.41 15.83
CA ALA A 64 -16.38 -26.92 16.87
C ALA A 64 -15.24 -25.95 17.25
N SER A 65 -15.06 -24.88 16.48
CA SER A 65 -14.06 -23.82 16.68
C SER A 65 -14.61 -22.61 17.45
N CYS A 66 -15.93 -22.54 17.68
CA CYS A 66 -16.60 -21.39 18.26
C CYS A 66 -16.95 -21.56 19.75
N THR A 67 -16.76 -20.50 20.52
CA THR A 67 -17.31 -20.35 21.87
C THR A 67 -18.69 -19.70 21.76
N CYS A 68 -19.67 -20.20 22.51
CA CYS A 68 -21.06 -19.76 22.42
C CYS A 68 -21.47 -18.83 23.56
N GLY A 69 -22.31 -17.84 23.22
CA GLY A 69 -22.92 -16.96 24.21
C GLY A 69 -23.95 -17.72 25.03
N LYS A 70 -23.95 -17.53 26.35
CA LYS A 70 -24.97 -18.12 27.24
C LYS A 70 -26.38 -17.65 26.89
N ASP A 71 -26.53 -16.38 26.50
CA ASP A 71 -27.82 -15.76 26.17
C ASP A 71 -28.10 -15.73 24.65
N SER A 72 -27.16 -16.23 23.84
CA SER A 72 -27.25 -16.24 22.37
C SER A 72 -26.61 -17.53 21.82
N PRO A 73 -27.26 -18.70 22.02
CA PRO A 73 -26.68 -20.01 21.71
C PRO A 73 -26.46 -20.27 20.23
N ASP A 74 -26.96 -19.40 19.34
CA ASP A 74 -26.76 -19.49 17.90
C ASP A 74 -25.59 -18.63 17.39
N THR A 75 -25.09 -17.72 18.23
CA THR A 75 -24.07 -16.74 17.85
C THR A 75 -22.71 -17.13 18.39
N CYS A 76 -21.74 -17.32 17.49
CA CYS A 76 -20.34 -17.47 17.87
C CYS A 76 -19.87 -16.17 18.54
N THR A 77 -19.41 -16.25 19.79
CA THR A 77 -18.94 -15.10 20.57
C THR A 77 -17.41 -15.06 20.72
N GLY A 78 -16.71 -16.07 20.22
CA GLY A 78 -15.25 -16.13 20.28
C GLY A 78 -14.71 -17.44 19.70
N CYS A 79 -13.39 -17.53 19.55
CA CYS A 79 -12.74 -18.74 19.05
C CYS A 79 -12.17 -19.58 20.20
N ILE A 80 -12.40 -20.88 20.13
CA ILE A 80 -11.85 -21.87 21.08
C ILE A 80 -10.33 -21.90 20.94
N ASP A 81 -9.82 -21.99 19.71
CA ASP A 81 -8.40 -21.95 19.42
C ASP A 81 -7.95 -20.52 19.06
N LYS A 82 -7.57 -19.77 20.09
CA LYS A 82 -7.03 -18.41 19.97
C LYS A 82 -5.59 -18.36 19.43
N ARG A 83 -4.91 -19.51 19.27
CA ARG A 83 -3.56 -19.55 18.70
C ARG A 83 -3.64 -19.45 17.19
N ASN A 84 -4.52 -20.24 16.59
CA ASN A 84 -4.67 -20.37 15.14
C ASN A 84 -5.80 -19.53 14.55
N TYR A 85 -6.74 -19.03 15.35
CA TYR A 85 -7.88 -18.24 14.88
C TYR A 85 -8.04 -16.92 15.65
N VAL A 86 -8.56 -15.91 14.97
CA VAL A 86 -8.94 -14.62 15.53
C VAL A 86 -10.42 -14.36 15.26
N PHE A 87 -11.11 -13.77 16.23
CA PHE A 87 -12.54 -13.50 16.13
C PHE A 87 -12.77 -12.12 15.48
N ILE A 88 -13.30 -12.12 14.26
CA ILE A 88 -13.53 -10.91 13.45
C ILE A 88 -14.99 -10.93 12.97
N VAL A 89 -15.74 -9.88 13.32
CA VAL A 89 -17.13 -9.65 12.86
C VAL A 89 -18.01 -10.91 13.00
N GLY A 90 -18.01 -11.51 14.19
CA GLY A 90 -18.88 -12.66 14.49
C GLY A 90 -18.36 -14.03 14.01
N LYS A 91 -17.15 -14.10 13.43
CA LYS A 91 -16.60 -15.33 12.85
C LYS A 91 -15.16 -15.58 13.28
N CYS A 92 -14.80 -16.86 13.38
CA CYS A 92 -13.42 -17.27 13.59
C CYS A 92 -12.69 -17.33 12.25
N THR A 93 -11.71 -16.44 12.08
CA THR A 93 -10.89 -16.38 10.88
C THR A 93 -9.51 -16.94 11.18
N GLY A 94 -8.99 -17.78 10.29
CA GLY A 94 -7.64 -18.32 10.40
C GLY A 94 -6.61 -17.20 10.48
N ARG A 95 -5.69 -17.27 11.44
CA ARG A 95 -4.66 -16.26 11.65
C ARG A 95 -3.75 -16.18 10.41
N GLY A 96 -3.29 -14.97 10.09
CA GLY A 96 -2.36 -14.76 8.99
C GLY A 96 -1.10 -15.63 9.14
N THR A 97 -0.70 -16.31 8.06
CA THR A 97 0.41 -17.29 8.06
C THR A 97 1.75 -16.66 7.70
N ASN A 98 1.93 -15.36 7.91
CA ASN A 98 3.06 -14.57 7.41
C ASN A 98 3.17 -14.54 5.88
N LYS A 99 2.07 -14.83 5.18
CA LYS A 99 1.98 -14.94 3.73
C LYS A 99 0.85 -14.06 3.20
N CYS A 100 1.09 -13.41 2.08
CA CYS A 100 0.06 -12.68 1.34
C CYS A 100 -0.74 -13.67 0.48
N LEU A 101 -2.05 -13.48 0.40
CA LEU A 101 -2.89 -14.14 -0.60
C LEU A 101 -3.08 -13.26 -1.84
N THR A 102 -3.21 -11.94 -1.62
CA THR A 102 -3.23 -10.94 -2.68
C THR A 102 -2.39 -9.74 -2.28
N CYS A 103 -1.88 -9.01 -3.25
CA CYS A 103 -1.04 -7.84 -3.05
C CYS A 103 -1.80 -6.53 -3.21
N LEU A 104 -1.29 -5.47 -2.57
CA LEU A 104 -1.76 -4.11 -2.85
C LEU A 104 -1.54 -3.74 -4.32
N PRO A 105 -2.34 -2.81 -4.87
CA PRO A 105 -2.12 -2.28 -6.20
C PRO A 105 -0.68 -1.79 -6.39
N GLY A 106 -0.05 -2.20 -7.49
CA GLY A 106 1.33 -1.86 -7.83
C GLY A 106 2.35 -2.96 -7.50
N TYR A 107 1.95 -3.98 -6.75
CA TYR A 107 2.81 -5.11 -6.39
C TYR A 107 2.35 -6.41 -7.05
N ILE A 108 3.28 -7.34 -7.27
CA ILE A 108 2.99 -8.69 -7.77
C ILE A 108 3.22 -9.73 -6.68
N LEU A 109 2.38 -10.76 -6.67
CA LEU A 109 2.51 -11.89 -5.77
C LEU A 109 3.58 -12.85 -6.31
N LYS A 110 4.62 -13.08 -5.53
CA LYS A 110 5.64 -14.11 -5.77
C LYS A 110 6.01 -14.78 -4.45
N ASP A 111 6.05 -16.11 -4.47
CA ASP A 111 6.39 -16.91 -3.28
C ASP A 111 5.61 -16.50 -2.03
N ASP A 112 4.31 -16.20 -2.21
CA ASP A 112 3.40 -15.73 -1.16
C ASP A 112 3.80 -14.37 -0.50
N ASN A 113 4.57 -13.54 -1.20
CA ASN A 113 4.98 -12.19 -0.76
C ASN A 113 4.80 -11.14 -1.87
N CYS A 114 4.76 -9.87 -1.50
CA CYS A 114 4.49 -8.73 -2.38
C CYS A 114 5.64 -7.72 -2.32
N THR A 115 6.85 -8.16 -2.66
CA THR A 115 8.06 -7.32 -2.64
C THR A 115 8.38 -6.71 -4.00
N ASP A 116 7.92 -7.35 -5.07
CA ASP A 116 8.22 -6.93 -6.44
C ASP A 116 7.12 -6.02 -6.99
N CYS A 117 7.53 -5.05 -7.80
CA CYS A 117 6.62 -4.17 -8.50
C CYS A 117 6.00 -4.89 -9.71
N ALA A 118 4.72 -4.59 -9.97
CA ALA A 118 4.06 -4.98 -11.21
C ALA A 118 4.71 -4.32 -12.42
N VAL A 119 4.54 -4.91 -13.60
CA VAL A 119 5.12 -4.41 -14.86
C VAL A 119 4.72 -2.96 -15.14
N GLU A 120 3.50 -2.60 -14.80
CA GLU A 120 2.92 -1.27 -14.98
C GLU A 120 3.24 -0.31 -13.82
N ALA A 121 4.03 -0.72 -12.82
CA ALA A 121 4.33 0.07 -11.64
C ALA A 121 5.78 0.56 -11.62
N GLU A 122 5.97 1.81 -11.21
CA GLU A 122 7.28 2.43 -11.05
C GLU A 122 7.78 2.23 -9.62
N LYS A 123 9.04 1.78 -9.47
CA LYS A 123 9.69 1.66 -8.17
C LYS A 123 10.26 3.01 -7.74
N VAL A 124 9.74 3.55 -6.65
CA VAL A 124 10.27 4.77 -6.02
C VAL A 124 10.66 4.44 -4.58
N GLY A 125 11.98 4.34 -4.35
CA GLY A 125 12.51 3.80 -3.09
C GLY A 125 12.11 2.33 -2.89
N ASP A 126 11.50 2.02 -1.76
CA ASP A 126 11.00 0.68 -1.42
C ASP A 126 9.52 0.47 -1.79
N PHE A 127 8.89 1.47 -2.45
CA PHE A 127 7.48 1.44 -2.78
C PHE A 127 7.24 1.29 -4.29
N CYS A 128 6.16 0.59 -4.65
CA CYS A 128 5.72 0.41 -6.02
C CYS A 128 4.46 1.22 -6.29
N PHE A 129 4.53 2.13 -7.27
CA PHE A 129 3.44 3.03 -7.60
C PHE A 129 2.91 2.77 -8.99
N ILE A 130 1.61 2.55 -9.12
CA ILE A 130 0.96 2.58 -10.43
C ILE A 130 0.84 4.05 -10.83
N PRO A 131 1.46 4.49 -11.93
CA PRO A 131 1.29 5.85 -12.41
C PRO A 131 -0.19 6.06 -12.73
N ARG A 132 -0.85 6.99 -12.02
CA ARG A 132 -2.18 7.42 -12.44
C ARG A 132 -2.00 8.06 -13.81
N LYS A 133 -2.70 7.54 -14.83
CA LYS A 133 -3.08 8.35 -15.98
C LYS A 133 -4.04 9.41 -15.45
N GLU A 134 -3.48 10.48 -14.90
CA GLU A 134 -4.19 11.73 -14.70
C GLU A 134 -4.86 12.06 -16.03
N ALA A 135 -6.19 12.21 -16.02
CA ALA A 135 -6.88 13.01 -17.00
C ALA A 135 -6.46 14.47 -16.76
N GLY A 136 -5.21 14.78 -17.11
CA GLY A 136 -4.50 15.97 -16.68
C GLY A 136 -3.06 15.88 -17.16
N ASN A 137 -2.80 16.44 -18.34
CA ASN A 137 -1.50 16.51 -19.00
C ASN A 137 -0.39 17.07 -18.09
N LEU A 138 0.36 16.22 -17.39
CA LEU A 138 1.72 16.52 -16.97
C LEU A 138 2.60 15.28 -17.16
N SER A 139 2.89 15.03 -18.43
CA SER A 139 3.95 14.13 -18.87
C SER A 139 5.25 14.42 -18.10
N GLY A 140 5.81 13.38 -17.47
CA GLY A 140 7.16 13.41 -16.89
C GLY A 140 8.28 13.77 -17.89
N GLY A 141 7.96 13.88 -19.20
CA GLY A 141 8.85 14.42 -20.21
C GLY A 141 8.92 15.97 -20.27
N ALA A 142 8.02 16.69 -19.59
CA ALA A 142 8.03 18.16 -19.60
C ALA A 142 9.13 18.75 -18.69
N VAL A 143 9.51 18.05 -17.63
CA VAL A 143 10.53 18.52 -16.67
C VAL A 143 11.93 18.55 -17.33
N THR A 144 12.22 17.61 -18.23
CA THR A 144 13.47 17.59 -19.00
C THR A 144 13.49 18.62 -20.14
N GLY A 145 12.33 18.93 -20.74
CA GLY A 145 12.23 19.90 -21.84
C GLY A 145 12.38 21.37 -21.41
N ILE A 146 11.81 21.75 -20.27
CA ILE A 146 11.88 23.13 -19.77
C ILE A 146 13.31 23.51 -19.36
N MET A 147 14.08 22.57 -18.80
CA MET A 147 15.48 22.81 -18.42
C MET A 147 16.35 23.15 -19.64
N ILE A 148 16.13 22.50 -20.78
CA ILE A 148 16.91 22.75 -21.99
C ILE A 148 16.60 24.16 -22.54
N ALA A 149 15.34 24.59 -22.53
CA ALA A 149 14.97 25.93 -22.99
C ALA A 149 15.57 27.03 -22.09
N VAL A 150 15.51 26.87 -20.77
CA VAL A 150 16.10 27.85 -19.82
C VAL A 150 17.62 27.91 -19.96
N LEU A 151 18.30 26.78 -20.13
CA LEU A 151 19.76 26.73 -20.32
C LEU A 151 20.20 27.44 -21.62
N ILE A 152 19.45 27.30 -22.71
CA ILE A 152 19.74 28.02 -23.97
C ILE A 152 19.57 29.53 -23.79
N VAL A 153 18.51 29.97 -23.12
CA VAL A 153 18.25 31.40 -22.88
C VAL A 153 19.35 32.01 -22.00
N VAL A 154 19.72 31.34 -20.89
CA VAL A 154 20.79 31.82 -20.00
C VAL A 154 22.15 31.78 -20.71
N GLY A 155 22.43 30.76 -21.52
CA GLY A 155 23.64 30.69 -22.33
C GLY A 155 23.75 31.81 -23.38
N ALA A 156 22.63 32.15 -24.04
CA ALA A 156 22.58 33.22 -25.03
C ALA A 156 22.73 34.62 -24.38
N VAL A 157 22.07 34.85 -23.25
CA VAL A 157 22.16 36.13 -22.52
C VAL A 157 23.54 36.30 -21.89
N GLY A 158 24.08 35.25 -21.26
CA GLY A 158 25.42 35.25 -20.66
C GLY A 158 26.53 35.39 -21.70
N GLY A 159 26.49 34.60 -22.77
CA GLY A 159 27.48 34.68 -23.86
C GLY A 159 27.42 36.00 -24.62
N GLY A 160 26.22 36.54 -24.85
CA GLY A 160 26.01 37.83 -25.49
C GLY A 160 26.56 39.00 -24.69
N LEU A 161 26.33 39.03 -23.37
CA LEU A 161 26.87 40.07 -22.49
C LEU A 161 28.40 40.01 -22.43
N VAL A 162 28.99 38.82 -22.28
CA VAL A 162 30.46 38.66 -22.24
C VAL A 162 31.10 39.08 -23.56
N TYR A 163 30.54 38.67 -24.71
CA TYR A 163 31.04 39.07 -26.02
C TYR A 163 30.93 40.59 -26.25
N TYR A 164 29.83 41.21 -25.80
CA TYR A 164 29.63 42.66 -25.90
C TYR A 164 30.68 43.44 -25.11
N PHE A 165 30.99 43.04 -23.87
CA PHE A 165 32.02 43.70 -23.05
C PHE A 165 33.43 43.52 -23.63
N ILE A 166 33.79 42.33 -24.14
CA ILE A 166 35.09 42.10 -24.78
C ILE A 166 35.25 42.97 -26.04
N LYS A 167 34.19 43.09 -26.86
CA LYS A 167 34.23 43.90 -28.07
C LYS A 167 34.29 45.40 -27.77
N ARG A 168 33.67 45.84 -26.67
CA ARG A 168 33.72 47.23 -26.21
C ARG A 168 35.08 47.60 -25.60
N ALA A 169 35.77 46.65 -24.95
CA ALA A 169 37.11 46.85 -24.41
C ALA A 169 38.21 46.93 -25.49
N LYS A 170 37.93 46.49 -26.73
CA LYS A 170 38.85 46.55 -27.87
C LYS A 170 38.62 47.77 -28.78
N LYS A 171 37.76 48.72 -28.39
CA LYS A 171 37.43 49.93 -29.13
C LYS A 171 37.80 51.16 -28.31
#